data_AF-A0A9P6BZX7-F1
#
_entry.id   AF-A0A9P6BZX7-F1
#
_cell.length_a   1.000
_cell.length_b   1.000
_cell.length_c   1.000
_cell.angle_alpha   90.00
_cell.angle_beta   90.00
_cell.angle_gamma   90.00
#
_symmetry.space_group_name_H-M   'P 1'
#
loop_
_entity.id
_entity.type
_entity.pdbx_description
1 polymer ?
#
loop_
_entity_poly.entity_id
_entity_poly.type
_entity_poly.pdbx_seq_one_letter_code
_entity_poly.pdbx_strand_id
1 'polypeptide(L)' 'FWWPGLTSDIHWLINTCHLCQIHSLEHVVMPLVVQVSAPLFWKAYINTMHMLPSQGHTYVIQACCSLTGWVEWHAL' A
#
# COMPACT_ATOMS: atom_id res chain seq x y z
N PHE A 1 -33.06 -8.29 -26.72
CA PHE A 1 -34.15 -7.76 -25.88
C PHE A 1 -33.79 -6.37 -25.44
N TRP A 2 -34.78 -5.46 -25.30
CA TRP A 2 -34.58 -4.08 -24.86
C TRP A 2 -35.70 -3.71 -23.89
N TRP A 3 -35.38 -3.00 -22.81
CA TRP A 3 -36.32 -2.46 -21.84
C TRP A 3 -35.80 -1.14 -21.22
N PRO A 4 -36.68 -0.32 -20.65
CA PRO A 4 -36.28 0.91 -19.97
C PRO A 4 -35.44 0.59 -18.73
N GLY A 5 -34.25 1.18 -18.61
CA GLY A 5 -33.36 0.94 -17.45
C GLY A 5 -32.39 -0.23 -17.60
N LEU A 6 -32.30 -0.85 -18.80
CA LEU A 6 -31.35 -1.93 -19.10
C LEU A 6 -29.93 -1.65 -18.56
N THR A 7 -29.42 -0.45 -18.81
CA THR A 7 -28.07 -0.07 -18.38
C THR A 7 -27.92 -0.04 -16.86
N SER A 8 -28.90 0.52 -16.13
CA SER A 8 -28.85 0.56 -14.66
C SER A 8 -28.93 -0.84 -14.06
N ASP A 9 -29.74 -1.72 -14.64
CA ASP A 9 -29.89 -3.11 -14.15
C ASP A 9 -28.61 -3.92 -14.36
N ILE A 10 -27.95 -3.73 -15.53
CA ILE A 10 -26.65 -4.35 -15.81
C ILE A 10 -25.59 -3.85 -14.83
N HIS A 11 -25.51 -2.54 -14.57
CA HIS A 11 -24.57 -2.00 -13.59
C HIS A 11 -24.84 -2.55 -12.18
N TRP A 12 -26.10 -2.62 -11.77
CA TRP A 12 -26.48 -3.20 -10.48
C TRP A 12 -26.02 -4.66 -10.37
N LEU A 13 -26.23 -5.47 -11.42
CA LEU A 13 -25.82 -6.87 -11.45
C LEU A 13 -24.29 -7.02 -11.36
N ILE A 14 -23.54 -6.23 -12.14
CA ILE A 14 -22.06 -6.27 -12.11
C ILE A 14 -21.55 -5.87 -10.72
N ASN A 15 -22.14 -4.84 -10.11
CA ASN A 15 -21.73 -4.33 -8.79
C ASN A 15 -22.10 -5.26 -7.63
N THR A 16 -23.17 -6.03 -7.75
CA THR A 16 -23.64 -6.95 -6.69
C THR A 16 -23.13 -8.38 -6.85
N CYS A 17 -22.68 -8.78 -8.04
CA CYS A 17 -22.18 -10.12 -8.29
C CYS A 17 -20.79 -10.34 -7.71
N HIS A 18 -20.69 -11.23 -6.72
CA HIS A 18 -19.41 -11.55 -6.05
C HIS A 18 -18.32 -12.09 -7.00
N LEU A 19 -18.69 -12.99 -7.92
CA LEU A 19 -17.73 -13.57 -8.88
C LEU A 19 -17.20 -12.50 -9.84
N CYS A 20 -18.08 -11.59 -10.30
CA CYS A 20 -17.68 -10.47 -11.15
C CYS A 20 -16.73 -9.52 -10.42
N GLN A 21 -16.98 -9.25 -9.13
CA GLN A 21 -16.11 -8.40 -8.32
C GLN A 21 -14.73 -9.04 -8.09
N ILE A 22 -14.65 -10.36 -7.83
CA ILE A 22 -13.37 -11.06 -7.67
C ILE A 22 -12.55 -11.06 -8.97
N HIS A 23 -13.22 -11.24 -10.11
CA HIS A 23 -12.58 -11.32 -11.42
C HIS A 23 -12.37 -9.94 -12.07
N SER A 24 -12.81 -8.86 -11.43
CA SER A 24 -12.61 -7.50 -11.94
C SER A 24 -11.12 -7.17 -11.97
N LEU A 25 -10.63 -6.72 -13.12
CA LEU A 25 -9.26 -6.19 -13.26
C LEU A 25 -9.16 -4.74 -12.78
N GLU A 26 -10.29 -4.05 -12.71
CA GLU A 26 -10.38 -2.70 -12.16
C GLU A 26 -10.57 -2.80 -10.65
N HIS A 27 -9.47 -2.63 -9.92
CA HIS A 27 -9.49 -2.45 -8.49
C HIS A 27 -9.63 -0.98 -8.16
N VAL A 28 -10.29 -0.68 -7.04
CA VAL A 28 -10.32 0.67 -6.47
C VAL A 28 -8.88 1.08 -6.15
N VAL A 29 -8.31 1.91 -7.01
CA VAL A 29 -7.00 2.54 -6.78
C VAL A 29 -7.22 3.61 -5.73
N MET A 30 -6.78 3.36 -4.50
CA MET A 30 -6.70 4.41 -3.50
C MET A 30 -5.76 5.49 -4.03
N PRO A 31 -6.20 6.76 -4.12
CA PRO A 31 -5.35 7.82 -4.62
C PRO A 31 -4.12 7.91 -3.70
N LEU A 32 -2.93 7.99 -4.30
CA LEU A 32 -1.70 8.19 -3.56
C LEU A 32 -1.82 9.52 -2.81
N VAL A 33 -1.95 9.45 -1.48
CA VAL A 33 -1.97 10.65 -0.65
C VAL A 33 -0.57 11.22 -0.64
N VAL A 34 -0.37 12.36 -1.32
CA VAL A 34 0.89 13.10 -1.28
C VAL A 34 1.13 13.53 0.17
N GLN A 35 2.19 13.00 0.78
CA GLN A 35 2.52 13.31 2.16
C GLN A 35 3.14 14.70 2.21
N VAL A 36 2.58 15.60 3.01
CA VAL A 36 3.14 16.93 3.24
C VAL A 36 4.56 16.78 3.80
N SER A 37 5.51 17.50 3.20
CA SER A 37 6.91 17.46 3.61
C SER A 37 7.04 18.00 5.05
N ALA A 38 7.38 17.12 5.99
CA ALA A 38 7.72 17.53 7.34
C ALA A 38 9.17 18.04 7.39
N PRO A 39 9.55 18.85 8.40
CA PRO A 39 10.93 19.28 8.61
C PRO A 39 11.91 18.09 8.74
N LEU A 40 13.21 18.38 8.63
CA LEU A 40 14.27 17.39 8.84
C LEU A 40 14.07 16.66 10.18
N PHE A 41 14.22 15.33 10.14
CA PHE A 41 14.08 14.42 11.29
C PHE A 41 12.72 14.42 12.02
N TRP A 42 11.67 14.99 11.41
CA TRP A 42 10.33 15.02 12.01
C TRP A 42 9.57 13.70 11.88
N LYS A 43 9.74 13.02 10.74
CA LYS A 43 9.08 11.74 10.44
C LYS A 43 10.09 10.78 9.83
N ALA A 44 10.14 9.58 10.39
CA ALA A 44 10.95 8.48 9.89
C ALA A 44 10.06 7.28 9.54
N TYR A 45 10.44 6.56 8.48
CA TYR A 45 9.90 5.24 8.17
C TYR A 45 10.87 4.20 8.73
N ILE A 46 10.38 3.32 9.59
CA ILE A 46 11.19 2.29 10.23
C ILE A 46 10.78 0.93 9.67
N ASN A 47 11.75 0.22 9.11
CA ASN A 47 11.58 -1.11 8.57
C ASN A 47 12.53 -2.08 9.25
N THR A 48 12.11 -3.33 9.38
CA THR A 48 12.96 -4.41 9.90
C THR A 48 13.14 -5.45 8.81
N MET A 49 14.40 -5.80 8.53
CA MET A 49 14.77 -6.81 7.56
C MET A 49 15.37 -8.01 8.29
N HIS A 50 14.87 -9.20 7.99
CA HIS A 50 15.50 -10.43 8.46
C HIS A 50 16.69 -10.76 7.57
N MET A 51 17.87 -10.94 8.17
CA MET A 51 19.10 -11.29 7.49
C MET A 51 19.66 -12.60 8.03
N LEU A 52 20.64 -13.16 7.32
CA LEU A 52 21.37 -14.31 7.82
C LEU A 52 22.07 -13.95 9.14
N PRO A 53 22.13 -14.89 10.11
CA PRO A 53 22.73 -14.62 11.41
C PRO A 53 24.19 -14.16 11.26
N SER A 54 24.52 -13.03 11.88
CA SER A 54 25.88 -12.49 11.94
C SER A 54 26.14 -11.97 13.33
N GLN A 55 27.24 -12.39 13.97
CA GLN A 55 27.61 -11.96 15.33
C GLN A 55 26.46 -12.12 16.36
N GLY A 56 25.59 -13.12 16.19
CA GLY A 56 24.43 -13.36 17.06
C GLY A 56 23.19 -12.50 16.77
N HIS A 57 23.22 -11.64 15.75
CA HIS A 57 22.11 -10.80 15.32
C HIS A 57 21.48 -11.37 14.05
N THR A 58 20.16 -11.32 13.92
CA THR A 58 19.39 -11.86 12.77
C THR A 58 18.50 -10.83 12.10
N TYR A 59 18.34 -9.66 12.71
CA TYR A 59 17.51 -8.60 12.16
C TYR A 59 18.33 -7.33 12.00
N VAL A 60 18.01 -6.56 10.97
CA VAL A 60 18.52 -5.21 10.79
C VAL A 60 17.33 -4.27 10.78
N ILE A 61 17.34 -3.30 11.68
CA ILE A 61 16.41 -2.17 11.68
C ILE A 61 17.00 -1.07 10.81
N GLN A 62 16.18 -0.53 9.93
CA GLN A 62 16.45 0.63 9.11
C GLN A 62 15.48 1.75 9.47
N ALA A 63 15.98 2.93 9.79
CA ALA A 63 15.16 4.14 9.96
C ALA A 63 15.52 5.16 8.87
N CYS A 64 14.54 5.53 8.04
CA CYS A 64 14.72 6.48 6.93
C CYS A 64 13.97 7.78 7.19
N CYS A 65 14.65 8.92 7.14
CA CYS A 65 14.01 10.23 7.19
C CYS A 65 13.06 10.41 5.99
N SER A 66 11.83 10.84 6.24
CA SER A 66 10.81 11.03 5.19
C SER A 66 11.12 12.15 4.20
N LEU A 67 11.91 13.15 4.59
CA LEU A 67 12.23 14.31 3.74
C LEU A 67 13.46 14.06 2.86
N THR A 68 14.55 13.60 3.46
CA THR A 68 15.85 13.44 2.76
C THR A 68 16.18 12.02 2.36
N GLY A 69 15.48 11.03 2.92
CA GLY A 69 15.86 9.64 2.81
C GLY A 69 17.12 9.27 3.60
N TRP A 70 17.60 10.13 4.52
CA TRP A 70 18.75 9.80 5.38
C TRP A 70 18.47 8.53 6.19
N VAL A 71 19.42 7.60 6.23
CA VAL A 71 19.24 6.27 6.79
C VAL A 71 20.14 6.02 8.00
N GLU A 72 19.54 5.48 9.06
CA GLU A 72 20.27 4.91 10.20
C GLU A 72 19.95 3.42 10.34
N TRP A 73 20.96 2.66 10.79
CA TRP A 73 20.90 1.20 10.85
C TRP A 73 21.25 0.69 12.25
N HIS A 74 20.56 -0.35 12.69
CA HIS A 74 20.86 -1.04 13.94
C HIS A 74 20.65 -2.55 13.80
N ALA A 75 21.63 -3.36 14.21
CA ALA A 75 21.51 -4.81 14.22
C ALA A 75 20.83 -5.29 15.52
N LEU A 76 19.91 -6.26 15.41
CA LEU A 76 19.22 -6.93 16.52
C LEU A 76 19.44 -8.44 16.50
#